data_AF-A0A125YTI0-F1
#
_entry.id   AF-A0A125YTI0-F1
#
_cell.length_a   1.000
_cell.length_b   1.000
_cell.length_c   1.000
_cell.angle_alpha   90.00
_cell.angle_beta   90.00
_cell.angle_gamma   90.00
#
_symmetry.space_group_name_H-M   'P 1'
#
loop_
_entity.id
_entity.type
_entity.pdbx_description
1 polymer ?
#
loop_
_entity_poly.entity_id
_entity_poly.type
_entity_poly.pdbx_seq_one_letter_code
_entity_poly.pdbx_strand_id
1 'polypeptide(L)'
;MSGAASATTPPLAAQVQALLQAPELRYDPSSLTLLCQYTEEQVAKNTYDQEACLAVLKLYLLYPQCFSVDLARKILVKGIMNLPNEDCAVFVGMLQQQPGKKDWKKVQEAIHLWELLEKCRFKQVWEFLKEPAMADVVSTPGLVDSIRRFVCDVVSLTYSALSLADLCAFLNVVPGTSEAERLLKNLGWTVEEVFVPAKEAARSRETVKVVRVVGSASLAAAALKEGEERNRNRDGKPGAAGQALAVRKTVEKYMMPENLKVCMATLLK
;
A
#
# COMPACT_ATOMS: atom_id res chain seq x y z
N MET A 1 -56.06 -20.40 5.58
CA MET A 1 -54.81 -21.13 5.27
C MET A 1 -53.69 -20.11 5.34
N SER A 2 -52.82 -20.25 6.34
CA SER A 2 -51.84 -19.26 6.77
C SER A 2 -50.67 -19.16 5.78
N GLY A 3 -50.43 -17.96 5.25
CA GLY A 3 -49.22 -17.63 4.52
C GLY A 3 -48.11 -17.33 5.51
N ALA A 4 -47.14 -18.24 5.64
CA ALA A 4 -45.92 -18.01 6.40
C ALA A 4 -45.07 -16.96 5.64
N ALA A 5 -45.13 -15.71 6.09
CA ALA A 5 -44.18 -14.68 5.70
C ALA A 5 -42.80 -15.07 6.26
N SER A 6 -41.86 -15.40 5.38
CA SER A 6 -40.46 -15.59 5.71
C SER A 6 -39.91 -14.26 6.23
N ALA A 7 -39.76 -14.14 7.55
CA ALA A 7 -39.06 -13.02 8.18
C ALA A 7 -37.64 -12.98 7.59
N THR A 8 -37.39 -12.02 6.71
CA THR A 8 -36.09 -11.85 6.08
C THR A 8 -35.21 -11.17 7.12
N THR A 9 -34.37 -11.94 7.82
CA THR A 9 -33.39 -11.40 8.76
C THR A 9 -32.60 -10.30 8.05
N PRO A 10 -32.49 -9.09 8.61
CA PRO A 10 -31.81 -7.99 7.95
C PRO A 10 -30.36 -8.38 7.61
N PRO A 11 -29.79 -7.85 6.50
CA PRO A 11 -28.40 -8.12 6.15
C PRO A 11 -27.47 -7.85 7.33
N LEU A 12 -26.45 -8.68 7.52
CA LEU A 12 -25.52 -8.59 8.66
C LEU A 12 -24.88 -7.19 8.77
N ALA A 13 -24.57 -6.59 7.62
CA ALA A 13 -24.07 -5.22 7.52
C ALA A 13 -25.03 -4.19 8.15
N ALA A 14 -26.34 -4.30 7.91
CA ALA A 14 -27.33 -3.38 8.46
C ALA A 14 -27.46 -3.55 9.99
N GLN A 15 -27.37 -4.78 10.48
CA GLN A 15 -27.37 -5.06 11.93
C GLN A 15 -26.13 -4.47 12.60
N VAL A 16 -24.96 -4.63 12.00
CA VAL A 16 -23.70 -4.06 12.52
C VAL A 16 -23.73 -2.53 12.48
N GLN A 17 -24.24 -1.92 11.41
CA GLN A 17 -24.36 -0.46 11.34
C GLN A 17 -25.30 0.09 12.43
N ALA A 18 -26.45 -0.53 12.65
CA ALA A 18 -27.36 -0.15 13.74
C ALA A 18 -26.69 -0.32 15.11
N LEU A 19 -25.91 -1.39 15.30
CA LEU A 19 -25.16 -1.64 16.52
C LEU A 19 -24.09 -0.58 16.76
N LEU A 20 -23.32 -0.22 15.74
CA LEU A 20 -22.25 0.78 15.83
C LEU A 20 -22.79 2.18 16.13
N GLN A 21 -24.02 2.48 15.70
CA GLN A 21 -24.73 3.73 16.01
C GLN A 21 -25.34 3.76 17.41
N ALA A 22 -25.58 2.59 18.03
CA ALA A 22 -26.11 2.49 19.39
C ALA A 22 -24.97 2.59 20.42
N PRO A 23 -24.87 3.66 21.23
CA PRO A 23 -23.76 3.85 22.16
C PRO A 23 -23.67 2.75 23.23
N GLU A 24 -24.82 2.20 23.64
CA GLU A 24 -24.93 1.18 24.69
C GLU A 24 -24.41 -0.19 24.23
N LEU A 25 -24.62 -0.54 22.96
CA LEU A 25 -24.29 -1.87 22.43
C LEU A 25 -22.86 -1.96 21.90
N ARG A 26 -22.19 -0.81 21.70
CA ARG A 26 -20.85 -0.72 21.10
C ARG A 26 -19.75 -1.41 21.92
N TYR A 27 -19.93 -1.50 23.23
CA TYR A 27 -18.98 -2.10 24.17
C TYR A 27 -19.52 -3.37 24.82
N ASP A 28 -20.70 -3.82 24.43
CA ASP A 28 -21.32 -4.98 25.04
C ASP A 28 -20.72 -6.28 24.49
N PRO A 29 -20.34 -7.26 25.32
CA PRO A 29 -19.71 -8.51 24.86
C PRO A 29 -20.63 -9.35 23.97
N SER A 30 -21.96 -9.20 24.05
CA SER A 30 -22.90 -9.92 23.17
C SER A 30 -22.81 -9.46 21.71
N SER A 31 -22.37 -8.21 21.48
CA SER A 31 -22.12 -7.68 20.13
C SER A 31 -20.94 -8.35 19.43
N LEU A 32 -20.00 -8.92 20.19
CA LEU A 32 -18.76 -9.45 19.66
C LEU A 32 -19.00 -10.60 18.70
N THR A 33 -19.96 -11.49 19.00
CA THR A 33 -20.30 -12.61 18.11
C THR A 33 -20.76 -12.13 16.75
N LEU A 34 -21.62 -11.11 16.72
CA LEU A 34 -22.13 -10.52 15.48
C LEU A 34 -21.01 -9.84 14.69
N LEU A 35 -20.17 -9.04 15.36
CA LEU A 35 -19.05 -8.33 14.74
C LEU A 35 -17.98 -9.29 14.20
N CYS A 36 -17.70 -10.37 14.90
CA CYS A 36 -16.79 -11.43 14.44
C CYS A 36 -17.33 -12.08 13.16
N GLN A 37 -18.60 -12.50 13.15
CA GLN A 37 -19.24 -13.08 11.97
C GLN A 37 -19.22 -12.12 10.78
N TYR A 38 -19.50 -10.84 11.02
CA TYR A 38 -19.46 -9.82 9.97
C TYR A 38 -18.05 -9.60 9.42
N THR A 39 -17.03 -9.63 10.28
CA THR A 39 -15.64 -9.54 9.86
C THR A 39 -15.23 -10.74 9.01
N GLU A 40 -15.70 -11.95 9.33
CA GLU A 40 -15.47 -13.13 8.49
C GLU A 40 -16.17 -13.03 7.14
N GLU A 41 -17.40 -12.52 7.11
CA GLU A 41 -18.13 -12.26 5.86
C GLU A 41 -17.40 -11.23 4.98
N GLN A 42 -16.82 -10.19 5.58
CA GLN A 42 -16.01 -9.18 4.86
C GLN A 42 -14.79 -9.80 4.18
N VAL A 43 -14.14 -10.76 4.82
CA VAL A 43 -13.01 -11.50 4.23
C VAL A 43 -13.49 -12.36 3.07
N ALA A 44 -14.59 -13.09 3.24
CA ALA A 44 -15.13 -13.97 2.20
C ALA A 44 -15.64 -13.21 0.97
N LYS A 45 -16.32 -12.08 1.17
CA LYS A 45 -16.91 -11.25 0.10
C LYS A 45 -15.96 -10.18 -0.44
N ASN A 46 -14.75 -10.09 0.11
CA ASN A 46 -13.79 -9.03 -0.16
C ASN A 46 -14.40 -7.61 0.00
N THR A 47 -15.22 -7.39 1.01
CA THR A 47 -15.69 -6.05 1.41
C THR A 47 -14.85 -5.51 2.56
N TYR A 48 -14.91 -4.21 2.83
CA TYR A 48 -14.12 -3.58 3.88
C TYR A 48 -14.94 -2.55 4.65
N ASP A 49 -15.07 -2.77 5.94
CA ASP A 49 -15.65 -1.85 6.93
C ASP A 49 -14.64 -1.67 8.07
N GLN A 50 -13.98 -0.50 8.04
CA GLN A 50 -12.96 -0.13 9.01
C GLN A 50 -13.55 0.02 10.42
N GLU A 51 -14.76 0.56 10.55
CA GLU A 51 -15.37 0.78 11.87
C GLU A 51 -15.70 -0.53 12.56
N ALA A 52 -16.22 -1.50 11.81
CA ALA A 52 -16.46 -2.84 12.32
C ALA A 52 -15.16 -3.52 12.78
N CYS A 53 -14.08 -3.41 11.98
CA CYS A 53 -12.76 -3.93 12.34
C CYS A 53 -12.23 -3.29 13.64
N LEU A 54 -12.34 -1.96 13.77
CA LEU A 54 -11.94 -1.24 14.98
C LEU A 54 -12.81 -1.63 16.19
N ALA A 55 -14.11 -1.85 16.01
CA ALA A 55 -15.00 -2.26 17.09
C ALA A 55 -14.59 -3.63 17.65
N VAL A 56 -14.28 -4.61 16.79
CA VAL A 56 -13.76 -5.91 17.22
C VAL A 56 -12.46 -5.76 18.02
N LEU A 57 -11.49 -4.99 17.50
CA LEU A 57 -10.21 -4.79 18.20
C LEU A 57 -10.39 -4.07 19.55
N LYS A 58 -11.32 -3.11 19.64
CA LYS A 58 -11.67 -2.43 20.90
C LYS A 58 -12.27 -3.41 21.90
N LEU A 59 -13.23 -4.23 21.47
CA LEU A 59 -13.85 -5.24 22.33
C LEU A 59 -12.83 -6.27 22.81
N TYR A 60 -11.88 -6.67 21.97
CA TYR A 60 -10.77 -7.53 22.40
C TYR A 60 -9.89 -6.88 23.47
N LEU A 61 -9.67 -5.56 23.41
CA LEU A 61 -8.94 -4.85 24.47
C LEU A 61 -9.71 -4.83 25.79
N LEU A 62 -11.03 -4.70 25.74
CA LEU A 62 -11.90 -4.72 26.92
C LEU A 62 -12.09 -6.13 27.49
N TYR A 63 -12.13 -7.14 26.62
CA TYR A 63 -12.41 -8.54 26.95
C TYR A 63 -11.33 -9.46 26.38
N PRO A 64 -10.12 -9.49 26.98
CA PRO A 64 -9.00 -10.29 26.45
C PRO A 64 -9.29 -11.79 26.37
N GLN A 65 -10.19 -12.31 27.21
CA GLN A 65 -10.63 -13.71 27.19
C GLN A 65 -11.33 -14.12 25.89
N CYS A 66 -11.82 -13.16 25.11
CA CYS A 66 -12.50 -13.40 23.84
C CYS A 66 -11.58 -13.21 22.62
N PHE A 67 -10.29 -12.91 22.84
CA PHE A 67 -9.35 -12.61 21.76
C PHE A 67 -9.15 -13.82 20.83
N SER A 68 -9.34 -13.59 19.53
CA SER A 68 -9.03 -14.58 18.49
C SER A 68 -7.83 -14.14 17.67
N VAL A 69 -6.76 -14.95 17.72
CA VAL A 69 -5.54 -14.78 16.93
C VAL A 69 -5.86 -14.81 15.42
N ASP A 70 -6.72 -15.73 14.99
CA ASP A 70 -7.07 -15.90 13.58
C ASP A 70 -7.86 -14.71 13.04
N LEU A 71 -8.83 -14.20 13.81
CA LEU A 71 -9.60 -13.03 13.38
C LEU A 71 -8.75 -11.76 13.41
N ALA A 72 -7.89 -11.59 14.42
CA ALA A 72 -6.94 -10.48 14.46
C ALA A 72 -6.01 -10.48 13.23
N ARG A 73 -5.52 -11.66 12.81
CA ARG A 73 -4.75 -11.81 11.58
C ARG A 73 -5.55 -11.36 10.36
N LYS A 74 -6.79 -11.85 10.21
CA LYS A 74 -7.68 -11.48 9.09
C LYS A 74 -7.94 -9.96 9.03
N ILE A 75 -8.15 -9.30 10.18
CA ILE A 75 -8.33 -7.85 10.26
C ILE A 75 -7.09 -7.11 9.75
N LEU A 76 -5.89 -7.54 10.16
CA LEU A 76 -4.63 -6.96 9.67
C LEU A 76 -4.50 -7.13 8.15
N VAL A 77 -4.78 -8.32 7.62
CA VAL A 77 -4.74 -8.59 6.17
C VAL A 77 -5.72 -7.69 5.43
N LYS A 78 -6.93 -7.48 5.95
CA LYS A 78 -7.90 -6.54 5.36
C LYS A 78 -7.41 -5.10 5.40
N GLY A 79 -6.73 -4.68 6.47
CA GLY A 79 -6.03 -3.39 6.51
C GLY A 79 -4.94 -3.27 5.43
N ILE A 80 -4.13 -4.33 5.25
CA ILE A 80 -3.06 -4.36 4.24
C ILE A 80 -3.64 -4.21 2.83
N MET A 81 -4.80 -4.81 2.58
CA MET A 81 -5.50 -4.68 1.30
C MET A 81 -6.04 -3.28 1.03
N ASN A 82 -6.13 -2.42 2.06
CA ASN A 82 -6.61 -1.05 1.97
C ASN A 82 -5.47 -0.01 1.93
N LEU A 83 -4.21 -0.45 1.83
CA LEU A 83 -3.09 0.47 1.58
C LEU A 83 -3.36 1.30 0.31
N PRO A 84 -3.05 2.61 0.31
CA PRO A 84 -2.13 3.32 1.21
C PRO A 84 -2.76 3.92 2.49
N ASN A 85 -4.01 3.61 2.84
CA ASN A 85 -4.60 4.15 4.07
C ASN A 85 -3.87 3.66 5.34
N GLU A 86 -3.78 4.51 6.36
CA GLU A 86 -2.99 4.28 7.58
C GLU A 86 -3.68 3.35 8.61
N ASP A 87 -4.71 2.60 8.20
CA ASP A 87 -5.51 1.74 9.08
C ASP A 87 -4.69 0.67 9.78
N CYS A 88 -3.71 0.10 9.05
CA CYS A 88 -2.81 -0.91 9.60
C CYS A 88 -2.04 -0.41 10.82
N ALA A 89 -1.52 0.82 10.80
CA ALA A 89 -0.76 1.37 11.92
C ALA A 89 -1.61 1.41 13.20
N VAL A 90 -2.89 1.80 13.07
CA VAL A 90 -3.85 1.80 14.18
C VAL A 90 -4.12 0.38 14.67
N PHE A 91 -4.39 -0.56 13.76
CA PHE A 91 -4.65 -1.96 14.13
C PHE A 91 -3.47 -2.58 14.86
N VAL A 92 -2.24 -2.37 14.36
CA VAL A 92 -1.01 -2.86 14.98
C VAL A 92 -0.83 -2.24 16.36
N GLY A 93 -1.00 -0.92 16.49
CA GLY A 93 -0.90 -0.22 17.77
C GLY A 93 -1.87 -0.78 18.81
N MET A 94 -3.14 -1.01 18.42
CA MET A 94 -4.16 -1.60 19.29
C MET A 94 -3.84 -3.04 19.67
N LEU A 95 -3.47 -3.87 18.69
CA LEU A 95 -3.11 -5.26 18.95
C LEU A 95 -1.94 -5.32 19.94
N GLN A 96 -0.91 -4.50 19.79
CA GLN A 96 0.28 -4.54 20.65
C GLN A 96 -0.02 -4.32 22.14
N GLN A 97 -1.15 -3.67 22.47
CA GLN A 97 -1.64 -3.47 23.84
C GLN A 97 -2.35 -4.70 24.44
N GLN A 98 -2.63 -5.73 23.64
CA GLN A 98 -3.32 -6.93 24.11
C GLN A 98 -2.49 -7.67 25.17
N PRO A 99 -3.09 -8.01 26.33
CA PRO A 99 -2.41 -8.80 27.35
C PRO A 99 -2.31 -10.27 26.90
N GLY A 100 -1.19 -10.93 27.21
CA GLY A 100 -1.02 -12.36 26.93
C GLY A 100 -0.68 -12.67 25.46
N LYS A 101 0.54 -12.34 25.04
CA LYS A 101 1.09 -12.64 23.69
C LYS A 101 1.49 -14.11 23.47
N LYS A 102 0.82 -15.05 24.15
CA LYS A 102 1.04 -16.48 23.88
C LYS A 102 0.38 -16.80 22.52
N ASP A 103 1.08 -17.56 21.69
CA ASP A 103 0.61 -18.01 20.36
C ASP A 103 0.31 -16.91 19.34
N TRP A 104 0.92 -15.74 19.52
CA TRP A 104 0.77 -14.57 18.66
C TRP A 104 1.50 -14.62 17.32
N LYS A 105 2.10 -15.76 16.99
CA LYS A 105 2.97 -15.94 15.81
C LYS A 105 2.26 -15.49 14.51
N LYS A 106 1.00 -15.90 14.31
CA LYS A 106 0.20 -15.52 13.14
C LYS A 106 -0.03 -14.01 13.02
N VAL A 107 -0.27 -13.33 14.15
CA VAL A 107 -0.42 -11.87 14.18
C VAL A 107 0.93 -11.22 13.85
N GLN A 108 2.02 -11.70 14.43
CA GLN A 108 3.37 -11.18 14.15
C GLN A 108 3.77 -11.35 12.69
N GLU A 109 3.41 -12.48 12.06
CA GLU A 109 3.62 -12.71 10.63
C GLU A 109 2.85 -11.69 9.77
N ALA A 110 1.59 -11.38 10.11
CA ALA A 110 0.82 -10.35 9.42
C ALA A 110 1.38 -8.94 9.63
N ILE A 111 1.87 -8.62 10.84
CA ILE A 111 2.57 -7.35 11.13
C ILE A 111 3.84 -7.26 10.28
N HIS A 112 4.63 -8.35 10.21
CA HIS A 112 5.85 -8.38 9.42
C HIS A 112 5.57 -8.16 7.94
N LEU A 113 4.51 -8.77 7.40
CA LEU A 113 4.07 -8.54 6.03
C LEU A 113 3.75 -7.06 5.77
N TRP A 114 3.02 -6.41 6.68
CA TRP A 114 2.73 -4.97 6.60
C TRP A 114 4.03 -4.14 6.63
N GLU A 115 4.95 -4.42 7.55
CA GLU A 115 6.24 -3.70 7.62
C GLU A 115 7.08 -3.83 6.34
N LEU A 116 7.06 -5.01 5.69
CA LEU A 116 7.75 -5.21 4.42
C LEU A 116 7.13 -4.36 3.31
N LEU A 117 5.80 -4.21 3.30
CA LEU A 117 5.08 -3.37 2.35
C LEU A 117 5.36 -1.88 2.58
N GLU A 118 5.35 -1.41 3.84
CA GLU A 118 5.71 -0.02 4.16
C GLU A 118 7.15 0.33 3.76
N LYS A 119 8.09 -0.60 3.98
CA LYS A 119 9.49 -0.45 3.57
C LYS A 119 9.68 -0.66 2.05
N CYS A 120 8.61 -0.84 1.28
CA CYS A 120 8.60 -1.07 -0.16
C CYS A 120 9.50 -2.25 -0.60
N ARG A 121 9.65 -3.27 0.26
CA ARG A 121 10.48 -4.46 -0.02
C ARG A 121 9.68 -5.53 -0.76
N PHE A 122 9.13 -5.18 -1.92
CA PHE A 122 8.17 -6.02 -2.64
C PHE A 122 8.70 -7.42 -2.98
N LYS A 123 9.99 -7.55 -3.36
CA LYS A 123 10.60 -8.86 -3.63
C LYS A 123 10.53 -9.78 -2.39
N GLN A 124 10.78 -9.24 -1.20
CA GLN A 124 10.70 -9.99 0.07
C GLN A 124 9.26 -10.34 0.44
N VAL A 125 8.30 -9.45 0.15
CA VAL A 125 6.87 -9.72 0.36
C VAL A 125 6.44 -10.99 -0.35
N TRP A 126 6.79 -11.14 -1.63
CA TRP A 126 6.39 -12.30 -2.42
C TRP A 126 7.07 -13.60 -1.97
N GLU A 127 8.34 -13.55 -1.56
CA GLU A 127 9.00 -14.71 -0.97
C GLU A 127 8.37 -15.12 0.36
N PHE A 128 8.06 -14.14 1.22
CA PHE A 128 7.42 -14.38 2.51
C PHE A 128 6.03 -15.00 2.35
N LEU A 129 5.26 -14.55 1.35
CA LEU A 129 3.95 -15.12 1.04
C LEU A 129 4.00 -16.58 0.55
N LYS A 130 5.14 -17.08 0.06
CA LYS A 130 5.29 -18.49 -0.34
C LYS A 130 5.44 -19.44 0.85
N GLU A 131 5.74 -18.91 2.04
CA GLU A 131 5.90 -19.74 3.22
C GLU A 131 4.58 -20.45 3.59
N PRO A 132 4.63 -21.72 4.04
CA PRO A 132 3.42 -22.49 4.36
C PRO A 132 2.58 -21.85 5.47
N ALA A 133 3.21 -21.06 6.35
CA ALA A 133 2.54 -20.32 7.40
C ALA A 133 1.63 -19.19 6.88
N MET A 134 1.85 -18.72 5.64
CA MET A 134 1.11 -17.63 4.98
C MET A 134 0.04 -18.14 4.00
N ALA A 135 -0.16 -19.45 3.88
CA ALA A 135 -1.08 -20.04 2.91
C ALA A 135 -2.54 -19.55 3.07
N ASP A 136 -3.00 -19.34 4.30
CA ASP A 136 -4.31 -18.77 4.61
C ASP A 136 -4.41 -17.29 4.20
N VAL A 137 -3.33 -16.52 4.38
CA VAL A 137 -3.25 -15.11 3.96
C VAL A 137 -3.32 -15.02 2.44
N VAL A 138 -2.51 -15.79 1.72
CA VAL A 138 -2.51 -15.81 0.24
C VAL A 138 -3.85 -16.25 -0.34
N SER A 139 -4.55 -17.16 0.34
CA SER A 139 -5.88 -17.63 -0.07
C SER A 139 -6.98 -16.57 0.14
N THR A 140 -6.68 -15.44 0.77
CA THR A 140 -7.65 -14.36 0.99
C THR A 140 -8.05 -13.72 -0.36
N PRO A 141 -9.35 -13.72 -0.72
CA PRO A 141 -9.80 -13.21 -2.01
C PRO A 141 -9.39 -11.75 -2.24
N GLY A 142 -8.71 -11.47 -3.35
CA GLY A 142 -8.31 -10.12 -3.76
C GLY A 142 -7.05 -9.57 -3.08
N LEU A 143 -6.36 -10.33 -2.23
CA LEU A 143 -5.13 -9.87 -1.58
C LEU A 143 -4.02 -9.54 -2.59
N VAL A 144 -3.72 -10.47 -3.50
CA VAL A 144 -2.65 -10.32 -4.50
C VAL A 144 -2.89 -9.09 -5.38
N ASP A 145 -4.14 -8.90 -5.83
CA ASP A 145 -4.51 -7.74 -6.65
C ASP A 145 -4.39 -6.42 -5.86
N SER A 146 -4.71 -6.44 -4.57
CA SER A 146 -4.59 -5.26 -3.71
C SER A 146 -3.13 -4.88 -3.45
N ILE A 147 -2.26 -5.87 -3.19
CA ILE A 147 -0.81 -5.64 -3.08
C ILE A 147 -0.26 -5.09 -4.39
N ARG A 148 -0.62 -5.68 -5.53
CA ARG A 148 -0.16 -5.21 -6.85
C ARG A 148 -0.63 -3.78 -7.14
N ARG A 149 -1.89 -3.43 -6.80
CA ARG A 149 -2.39 -2.06 -6.92
C ARG A 149 -1.54 -1.09 -6.12
N PHE A 150 -1.28 -1.40 -4.85
CA PHE A 150 -0.42 -0.58 -3.99
C PHE A 150 0.99 -0.42 -4.58
N VAL A 151 1.60 -1.49 -5.08
CA VAL A 151 2.90 -1.43 -5.77
C VAL A 151 2.86 -0.50 -6.99
N CYS A 152 1.81 -0.58 -7.82
CA CYS A 152 1.63 0.30 -8.97
C CYS A 152 1.48 1.76 -8.56
N ASP A 153 0.74 2.05 -7.49
CA ASP A 153 0.56 3.40 -6.97
C ASP A 153 1.91 3.97 -6.49
N VAL A 154 2.69 3.20 -5.72
CA VAL A 154 4.03 3.59 -5.28
C VAL A 154 4.94 3.85 -6.49
N VAL A 155 4.95 2.95 -7.48
CA VAL A 155 5.79 3.11 -8.67
C VAL A 155 5.40 4.35 -9.48
N SER A 156 4.10 4.64 -9.61
CA SER A 156 3.59 5.85 -10.28
C SER A 156 4.04 7.14 -9.60
N LEU A 157 4.21 7.10 -8.28
CA LEU A 157 4.64 8.24 -7.47
C LEU A 157 6.16 8.44 -7.45
N THR A 158 6.96 7.37 -7.60
CA THR A 158 8.41 7.46 -7.37
C THR A 158 9.25 7.32 -8.64
N TYR A 159 8.75 6.71 -9.71
CA TYR A 159 9.52 6.45 -10.94
C TYR A 159 8.95 7.20 -12.14
N SER A 160 9.83 7.82 -12.94
CA SER A 160 9.51 8.27 -14.30
C SER A 160 9.71 7.15 -15.33
N ALA A 161 10.68 6.26 -15.07
CA ALA A 161 11.00 5.10 -15.88
C ALA A 161 11.60 4.00 -14.99
N LEU A 162 11.26 2.73 -15.26
CA LEU A 162 11.71 1.57 -14.49
C LEU A 162 12.03 0.40 -15.44
N SER A 163 12.98 -0.47 -15.10
CA SER A 163 13.22 -1.66 -15.93
C SER A 163 12.00 -2.59 -15.93
N LEU A 164 11.67 -3.21 -17.07
CA LEU A 164 10.57 -4.17 -17.14
C LEU A 164 10.81 -5.36 -16.20
N ALA A 165 12.07 -5.78 -16.07
CA ALA A 165 12.47 -6.87 -15.19
C ALA A 165 12.19 -6.54 -13.71
N ASP A 166 12.53 -5.33 -13.25
CA ASP A 166 12.27 -4.92 -11.87
C ASP A 166 10.78 -4.72 -11.61
N LEU A 167 10.04 -4.13 -12.55
CA LEU A 167 8.59 -4.01 -12.41
C LEU A 167 7.91 -5.38 -12.27
N CYS A 168 8.27 -6.31 -13.16
CA CYS A 168 7.79 -7.69 -13.11
C CYS A 168 8.15 -8.36 -11.77
N ALA A 169 9.36 -8.13 -11.26
CA ALA A 169 9.77 -8.64 -9.95
C ALA A 169 8.99 -8.00 -8.78
N PHE A 170 8.63 -6.71 -8.87
CA PHE A 170 7.81 -6.05 -7.86
C PHE A 170 6.36 -6.52 -7.87
N LEU A 171 5.83 -6.90 -9.02
CA LEU A 171 4.45 -7.38 -9.19
C LEU A 171 4.31 -8.90 -9.04
N ASN A 172 5.43 -9.63 -8.95
CA ASN A 172 5.48 -11.09 -9.02
C ASN A 172 4.78 -11.63 -10.26
N VAL A 173 5.16 -11.08 -11.42
CA VAL A 173 4.66 -11.50 -12.74
C VAL A 173 5.86 -11.82 -13.62
N VAL A 174 5.74 -12.85 -14.46
CA VAL A 174 6.81 -13.21 -15.40
C VAL A 174 6.81 -12.22 -16.58
N PRO A 175 7.96 -11.65 -16.99
CA PRO A 175 8.05 -10.77 -18.14
C PRO A 175 7.54 -11.45 -19.42
N GLY A 176 6.80 -10.71 -20.26
CA GLY A 176 6.29 -11.22 -21.54
C GLY A 176 5.06 -12.13 -21.43
N THR A 177 4.44 -12.23 -20.26
CA THR A 177 3.13 -12.88 -20.10
C THR A 177 1.99 -11.92 -20.45
N SER A 178 0.85 -12.48 -20.87
CA SER A 178 -0.37 -11.72 -21.16
C SER A 178 -0.90 -10.95 -19.93
N GLU A 179 -0.58 -11.41 -18.72
CA GLU A 179 -0.90 -10.72 -17.47
C GLU A 179 -0.10 -9.41 -17.33
N ALA A 180 1.20 -9.43 -17.61
CA ALA A 180 2.05 -8.23 -17.59
C ALA A 180 1.58 -7.19 -18.61
N GLU A 181 1.27 -7.63 -19.84
CA GLU A 181 0.76 -6.74 -20.89
C GLU A 181 -0.59 -6.13 -20.53
N ARG A 182 -1.49 -6.90 -19.92
CA ARG A 182 -2.78 -6.41 -19.44
C ARG A 182 -2.60 -5.36 -18.34
N LEU A 183 -1.70 -5.59 -17.39
CA LEU A 183 -1.42 -4.63 -16.31
C LEU A 183 -0.84 -3.32 -16.87
N LEU A 184 0.14 -3.40 -17.78
CA LEU A 184 0.72 -2.23 -18.43
C LEU A 184 -0.33 -1.43 -19.22
N LYS A 185 -1.19 -2.12 -19.97
CA LYS A 185 -2.27 -1.49 -20.73
C LYS A 185 -3.29 -0.79 -19.82
N ASN A 186 -3.67 -1.43 -18.71
CA ASN A 186 -4.60 -0.85 -17.75
C ASN A 186 -4.02 0.39 -17.06
N LEU A 187 -2.71 0.42 -16.84
CA LEU A 187 -2.00 1.55 -16.23
C LEU A 187 -1.59 2.63 -17.25
N GLY A 188 -1.75 2.36 -18.55
CA GLY A 188 -1.29 3.25 -19.62
C GLY A 188 0.23 3.39 -19.72
N TRP A 189 0.99 2.43 -19.20
CA TRP A 189 2.46 2.45 -19.22
C TRP A 189 3.00 1.83 -20.52
N THR A 190 4.03 2.46 -21.08
CA THR A 190 4.62 2.03 -22.37
C THR A 190 5.99 1.41 -22.17
N VAL A 191 6.28 0.34 -22.91
CA VAL A 191 7.61 -0.30 -22.90
C VAL A 191 8.43 0.28 -24.05
N GLU A 192 9.58 0.84 -23.72
CA GLU A 192 10.59 1.33 -24.65
C GLU A 192 11.83 0.46 -24.56
N GLU A 193 12.46 0.16 -25.68
CA GLU A 193 13.77 -0.50 -25.70
C GLU A 193 14.86 0.56 -25.65
N VAL A 194 15.59 0.61 -24.53
CA VAL A 194 16.69 1.56 -24.34
C VAL A 194 18.01 0.82 -24.52
N PHE A 195 18.83 1.33 -25.43
CA PHE A 195 20.19 0.84 -25.63
C PHE A 195 21.10 1.45 -24.56
N VAL A 196 21.62 0.62 -23.65
CA VAL A 196 22.62 1.07 -22.68
C VAL A 196 24.00 0.97 -23.36
N PRO A 197 24.75 2.08 -23.49
CA PRO A 197 26.12 2.03 -24.01
C PRO A 197 26.99 1.23 -23.05
N ALA A 198 27.72 0.23 -23.55
CA ALA A 198 28.66 -0.54 -22.74
C ALA A 198 29.76 0.39 -22.20
N LYS A 199 30.03 0.32 -20.89
CA LYS A 199 31.13 1.07 -20.24
C LYS A 199 32.52 0.63 -20.71
N GLU A 200 32.64 -0.50 -21.40
CA GLU A 200 33.88 -1.02 -21.97
C GLU A 200 33.64 -1.54 -23.40
N ALA A 201 34.57 -1.22 -24.30
CA ALA A 201 34.47 -1.45 -25.75
C ALA A 201 34.40 -2.94 -26.19
N ALA A 202 34.40 -3.89 -25.25
CA ALA A 202 34.47 -5.32 -25.51
C ALA A 202 33.20 -6.13 -25.16
N ARG A 203 32.12 -5.49 -24.68
CA ARG A 203 30.83 -6.18 -24.46
C ARG A 203 29.75 -5.72 -25.43
N SER A 204 29.01 -6.69 -25.97
CA SER A 204 27.82 -6.49 -26.80
C SER A 204 26.85 -5.51 -26.15
N ARG A 205 26.26 -4.63 -26.96
CA ARG A 205 25.22 -3.67 -26.51
C ARG A 205 24.07 -4.45 -25.88
N GLU A 206 23.75 -4.16 -24.62
CA GLU A 206 22.63 -4.79 -23.92
C GLU A 206 21.37 -3.95 -24.16
N THR A 207 20.33 -4.59 -24.71
CA THR A 207 19.00 -4.00 -24.87
C THR A 207 18.23 -4.20 -23.58
N VAL A 208 17.95 -3.10 -22.88
CA VAL A 208 17.14 -3.13 -21.66
C VAL A 208 15.75 -2.60 -21.99
N LYS A 209 14.73 -3.41 -21.73
CA LYS A 209 13.33 -2.99 -21.80
C LYS A 209 13.02 -2.11 -20.61
N VAL A 210 12.71 -0.85 -20.86
CA VAL A 210 12.37 0.17 -19.86
C VAL A 210 10.91 0.53 -19.99
N VAL A 211 10.19 0.49 -18.89
CA VAL A 211 8.80 0.92 -18.79
C VAL A 211 8.78 2.42 -18.48
N ARG A 212 8.22 3.21 -19.38
CA ARG A 212 7.86 4.61 -19.10
C ARG A 212 6.59 4.60 -18.27
N VAL A 213 6.71 5.12 -17.07
CA VAL A 213 5.62 5.21 -16.12
C VAL A 213 4.83 6.47 -16.42
N VAL A 214 3.51 6.36 -16.44
CA VAL A 214 2.61 7.53 -16.49
C VAL A 214 2.11 7.75 -15.07
N GLY A 215 2.52 8.86 -14.46
CA GLY A 215 2.26 9.18 -13.06
C GLY A 215 2.88 10.52 -12.66
N SER A 216 2.65 10.93 -11.41
CA SER A 216 3.08 12.23 -10.89
C SER A 216 4.59 12.46 -11.05
N ALA A 217 5.41 11.44 -10.82
CA ALA A 217 6.86 11.51 -11.03
C ALA A 217 7.25 11.75 -12.49
N SER A 218 6.53 11.12 -13.42
CA SER A 218 6.77 11.28 -14.86
C SER A 218 6.39 12.66 -15.37
N LEU A 219 5.26 13.21 -14.88
CA LEU A 219 4.84 14.57 -15.17
C LEU A 219 5.85 15.60 -14.64
N ALA A 220 6.35 15.40 -13.42
CA ALA A 220 7.38 16.25 -12.84
C ALA A 220 8.69 16.18 -13.65
N ALA A 221 9.12 14.99 -14.07
CA ALA A 221 10.30 14.80 -14.90
C ALA A 221 10.15 15.42 -16.30
N ALA A 222 8.96 15.35 -16.90
CA ALA A 222 8.65 15.99 -18.18
C ALA A 222 8.70 17.52 -18.08
N ALA A 223 8.09 18.10 -17.04
CA ALA A 223 8.13 19.54 -16.80
C ALA A 223 9.55 20.07 -16.58
N LEU A 224 10.42 19.29 -15.91
CA LEU A 224 11.84 19.63 -15.76
C LEU A 224 12.58 19.61 -17.10
N LYS A 225 12.33 18.60 -17.95
CA LYS A 225 12.94 18.53 -19.30
C LYS A 225 12.47 19.66 -20.21
N GLU A 226 11.19 19.98 -20.22
CA GLU A 226 10.65 21.13 -20.97
C GLU A 226 11.24 22.46 -20.47
N GLY A 227 11.45 22.60 -19.16
CA GLY A 227 12.16 23.73 -18.57
C GLY A 227 13.61 23.85 -19.05
N GLU A 228 14.33 22.74 -19.16
CA GLU A 228 15.72 22.70 -19.66
C GLU A 228 15.82 22.93 -21.18
N GLU A 229 14.92 22.37 -21.98
CA GLU A 229 14.88 22.57 -23.44
C GLU A 229 14.46 24.00 -23.80
N ARG A 230 13.50 24.57 -23.07
CA ARG A 230 13.13 25.99 -23.21
C ARG A 230 14.26 26.93 -22.79
N ASN A 231 15.15 26.50 -21.88
CA ASN A 231 16.33 27.28 -21.49
C ASN A 231 17.47 27.17 -22.54
N ARG A 232 17.67 25.99 -23.15
CA ARG A 232 18.61 25.79 -24.28
C ARG A 232 18.19 26.52 -25.55
N ASN A 233 16.89 26.57 -25.87
CA ASN A 233 16.39 27.36 -27.00
C ASN A 233 16.42 28.89 -26.75
N ARG A 234 16.86 29.33 -25.57
CA ARG A 234 16.94 30.73 -25.16
C ARG A 234 18.39 31.22 -25.00
N ASP A 235 19.33 30.62 -25.72
CA ASP A 235 20.71 31.12 -25.92
C ASP A 235 20.78 32.41 -26.77
N GLY A 236 19.89 33.37 -26.45
CA GLY A 236 19.80 34.66 -27.13
C GLY A 236 19.36 35.85 -26.26
N LYS A 237 19.09 35.70 -24.95
CA LYS A 237 19.04 36.87 -24.01
C LYS A 237 18.94 36.47 -22.53
N PRO A 238 19.72 37.10 -21.62
CA PRO A 238 19.73 36.78 -20.20
C PRO A 238 18.56 37.49 -19.51
N GLY A 239 17.57 36.72 -19.05
CA GLY A 239 16.43 37.30 -18.31
C GLY A 239 15.74 36.38 -17.31
N ALA A 240 16.02 35.08 -17.29
CA ALA A 240 15.38 34.12 -16.37
C ALA A 240 16.34 33.13 -15.70
N ALA A 241 17.63 33.16 -16.05
CA ALA A 241 18.66 32.28 -15.48
C ALA A 241 18.91 32.53 -13.99
N GLY A 242 18.68 33.76 -13.51
CA GLY A 242 18.89 34.13 -12.11
C GLY A 242 17.88 33.50 -11.15
N GLN A 243 16.61 33.39 -11.55
CA GLN A 243 15.55 32.91 -10.66
C GLN A 243 15.54 31.39 -10.53
N ALA A 244 15.74 30.65 -11.62
CA ALA A 244 15.81 29.18 -11.57
C ALA A 244 17.08 28.67 -10.86
N LEU A 245 18.23 29.33 -11.08
CA LEU A 245 19.47 29.02 -10.36
C LEU A 245 19.36 29.42 -8.88
N ALA A 246 18.67 30.51 -8.55
CA ALA A 246 18.40 30.90 -7.17
C ALA A 246 17.49 29.89 -6.48
N VAL A 247 16.42 29.41 -7.13
CA VAL A 247 15.52 28.38 -6.56
C VAL A 247 16.28 27.06 -6.38
N ARG A 248 17.07 26.62 -7.37
CA ARG A 248 17.87 25.39 -7.26
C ARG A 248 18.94 25.48 -6.16
N LYS A 249 19.68 26.59 -6.08
CA LYS A 249 20.65 26.83 -4.99
C LYS A 249 19.97 26.99 -3.63
N THR A 250 18.75 27.54 -3.58
CA THR A 250 17.97 27.65 -2.35
C THR A 250 17.54 26.26 -1.90
N VAL A 251 16.95 25.46 -2.78
CA VAL A 251 16.55 24.08 -2.48
C VAL A 251 17.75 23.21 -2.07
N GLU A 252 18.87 23.28 -2.80
CA GLU A 252 20.11 22.56 -2.43
C GLU A 252 20.70 23.09 -1.10
N LYS A 253 20.58 24.39 -0.81
CA LYS A 253 21.01 24.96 0.47
C LYS A 253 20.14 24.48 1.64
N TYR A 254 18.84 24.28 1.46
CA TYR A 254 17.91 23.93 2.54
C TYR A 254 17.57 22.43 2.66
N MET A 255 17.85 21.60 1.65
CA MET A 255 17.61 20.15 1.69
C MET A 255 18.82 19.32 2.15
N MET A 256 19.98 19.93 2.42
CA MET A 256 21.10 19.20 3.02
C MET A 256 20.80 18.81 4.47
N PRO A 257 21.15 17.58 4.92
CA PRO A 257 20.77 17.05 6.24
C PRO A 257 21.21 17.94 7.42
N GLU A 258 22.31 18.68 7.27
CA GLU A 258 22.83 19.59 8.29
C GLU A 258 22.00 20.87 8.41
N ASN A 259 21.53 21.42 7.30
CA ASN A 259 20.73 22.65 7.29
C ASN A 259 19.27 22.40 7.71
N LEU A 260 18.77 21.18 7.48
CA LEU A 260 17.48 20.73 8.00
C LEU A 260 17.47 20.72 9.54
N LYS A 261 18.56 20.28 10.18
CA LYS A 261 18.72 20.30 11.65
C LYS A 261 18.72 21.71 12.21
N VAL A 262 19.31 22.68 11.51
CA VAL A 262 19.32 24.10 11.91
C VAL A 262 17.92 24.72 11.80
N CYS A 263 17.16 24.41 10.74
CA CYS A 263 15.76 24.83 10.62
C CYS A 263 14.88 24.23 11.73
N MET A 264 15.03 22.94 12.04
CA MET A 264 14.28 22.31 13.14
C MET A 264 14.63 22.90 14.51
N ALA A 265 15.89 23.25 14.74
CA ALA A 265 16.32 23.92 15.98
C ALA A 265 15.79 25.36 16.13
N THR A 266 15.45 26.03 15.02
CA THR A 266 14.90 27.39 15.03
C THR A 266 13.38 27.39 15.21
N LEU A 267 12.69 26.34 14.75
CA LEU A 267 11.24 26.15 14.91
C LEU A 267 10.85 25.60 16.30
N LEU A 268 11.81 25.09 17.07
CA LEU A 268 11.61 24.56 18.42
C LEU A 268 12.06 25.54 19.54
N LYS A 269 12.20 26.84 19.21
CA LYS A 269 12.26 27.94 20.18
C LYS A 269 10.95 28.71 20.15
#